data_AF-A0A8X6K8G1-F1
#
_entry.id   AF-A0A8X6K8G1-F1
#
_cell.length_a   1.000
_cell.length_b   1.000
_cell.length_c   1.000
_cell.angle_alpha   90.00
_cell.angle_beta   90.00
_cell.angle_gamma   90.00
#
_symmetry.space_group_name_H-M   'P 1'
#
loop_
_entity.id
_entity.type
_entity.pdbx_description
1 polymer ?
#
loop_
_entity_poly.entity_id
_entity_poly.type
_entity_poly.pdbx_seq_one_letter_code
_entity_poly.pdbx_strand_id
1 'polypeptide(L)'
;MIVKAILFFTFCTAVYASHHENHEHHHHHPQPYKFGYDIKDHHGSHHRHEHGDGHGHVQGSYGYTDHKGIHREVHYVADHQGFRATVKTNEPGTANQDPAHVKLHSNAHHAAHHHVPQHHEQHHHHHQHHGHHQG
;
A
#
# COMPACT_ATOMS: atom_id res chain seq x y z
N MET A 1 44.80 8.56 -54.30
CA MET A 1 43.37 8.29 -53.99
C MET A 1 43.18 7.49 -52.68
N ILE A 2 44.17 6.70 -52.25
CA ILE A 2 44.12 5.85 -51.04
C ILE A 2 44.08 6.64 -49.72
N VAL A 3 44.75 7.79 -49.63
CA VAL A 3 44.82 8.61 -48.39
C VAL A 3 43.46 9.25 -48.02
N LYS A 4 42.60 9.52 -49.01
CA LYS A 4 41.24 10.06 -48.80
C LYS A 4 40.27 9.01 -48.25
N ALA A 5 40.46 7.74 -48.60
CA ALA A 5 39.62 6.63 -48.10
C ALA A 5 39.90 6.31 -46.63
N ILE A 6 41.17 6.43 -46.18
CA ILE A 6 41.56 6.20 -44.79
C ILE A 6 40.98 7.28 -43.86
N LEU A 7 41.05 8.55 -44.27
CA LEU A 7 40.50 9.68 -43.50
C LEU A 7 38.96 9.59 -43.32
N PHE A 8 38.24 9.11 -44.33
CA PHE A 8 36.80 8.90 -44.24
C PHE A 8 36.43 7.73 -43.32
N PHE A 9 37.19 6.62 -43.38
CA PHE A 9 36.93 5.45 -42.55
C PHE A 9 37.21 5.71 -41.06
N THR A 10 38.25 6.49 -40.73
CA THR A 10 38.54 6.92 -39.36
C THR A 10 37.49 7.89 -38.79
N PHE A 11 36.84 8.67 -39.65
CA PHE A 11 35.78 9.60 -39.22
C PHE A 11 34.46 8.87 -38.96
N CYS A 12 34.10 7.86 -39.77
CA CYS A 12 32.91 7.03 -39.54
C CYS A 12 32.95 6.28 -38.20
N THR A 13 34.10 5.79 -37.75
CA THR A 13 34.23 5.14 -36.44
C THR A 13 34.11 6.11 -35.26
N ALA A 14 34.66 7.33 -35.40
CA ALA A 14 34.57 8.36 -34.36
C ALA A 14 33.12 8.85 -34.17
N VAL A 15 32.36 9.00 -35.26
CA VAL A 15 30.94 9.38 -35.20
C VAL A 15 30.08 8.26 -34.60
N TYR A 16 30.32 6.99 -34.95
CA TYR A 16 29.61 5.85 -34.35
C TYR A 16 29.88 5.71 -32.84
N ALA A 17 31.12 5.96 -32.39
CA ALA A 17 31.47 5.92 -30.97
C ALA A 17 30.86 7.08 -30.16
N SER A 18 30.51 8.19 -30.82
CA SER A 18 29.93 9.37 -30.18
C SER A 18 28.43 9.30 -29.92
N HIS A 19 27.72 8.27 -30.43
CA HIS A 19 26.28 8.08 -30.19
C HIS A 19 25.99 7.03 -29.10
N HIS A 20 26.87 6.89 -28.11
CA HIS A 20 26.48 6.27 -26.84
C HIS A 20 25.91 7.37 -25.96
N GLU A 21 24.60 7.62 -26.07
CA GLU A 21 23.90 8.41 -25.07
C GLU A 21 24.06 7.68 -23.73
N ASN A 22 24.87 8.25 -22.83
CA ASN A 22 24.87 7.87 -21.44
C ASN A 22 23.50 8.29 -20.88
N HIS A 23 22.52 7.40 -20.93
CA HIS A 23 21.38 7.49 -20.05
C HIS A 23 21.91 7.28 -18.63
N GLU A 24 22.35 8.38 -18.01
CA GLU A 24 22.52 8.48 -16.57
C GLU A 24 21.16 8.14 -15.95
N HIS A 25 20.96 6.86 -15.60
CA HIS A 25 19.90 6.46 -14.71
C HIS A 25 20.22 7.08 -13.35
N HIS A 26 19.76 8.31 -13.14
CA HIS A 26 19.78 8.92 -11.82
C HIS A 26 18.89 8.07 -10.91
N HIS A 27 19.51 7.15 -10.18
CA HIS A 27 18.87 6.44 -9.08
C HIS A 27 18.49 7.47 -8.03
N HIS A 28 17.24 7.95 -8.08
CA HIS A 28 16.70 8.82 -7.06
C HIS A 28 16.44 7.99 -5.81
N HIS A 29 17.37 8.04 -4.86
CA HIS A 29 17.12 7.55 -3.52
C HIS A 29 16.02 8.40 -2.87
N PRO A 30 15.08 7.78 -2.13
CA PRO A 30 14.10 8.53 -1.35
C PRO A 30 14.80 9.53 -0.44
N GLN A 31 14.31 10.75 -0.39
CA GLN A 31 14.84 11.76 0.54
C GLN A 31 14.14 11.64 1.90
N PRO A 32 14.81 11.98 3.02
CA PRO A 32 14.14 12.09 4.30
C PRO A 32 12.96 13.06 4.22
N TYR A 33 11.87 12.72 4.90
CA TYR A 33 10.68 13.56 4.94
C TYR A 33 10.03 13.50 6.31
N LYS A 34 9.21 14.52 6.59
CA LYS A 34 8.33 14.56 7.76
C LYS A 34 7.08 15.35 7.41
N PHE A 35 5.91 14.79 7.72
CA PHE A 35 4.66 15.51 7.59
C PHE A 35 3.70 15.13 8.72
N GLY A 36 2.69 15.96 8.92
CA GLY A 36 1.60 15.64 9.82
C GLY A 36 0.52 16.70 9.83
N TYR A 37 -0.62 16.34 10.41
CA TYR A 37 -1.74 17.22 10.66
C TYR A 37 -2.51 16.78 11.91
N ASP A 38 -3.22 17.73 12.49
CA ASP A 38 -4.15 17.52 13.60
C ASP A 38 -5.42 18.33 13.29
N ILE A 39 -6.57 17.64 13.24
CA ILE A 39 -7.88 18.21 12.97
C ILE A 39 -8.74 17.98 14.20
N LYS A 40 -9.43 19.02 14.67
CA LYS A 40 -10.39 18.92 15.77
C LYS A 40 -11.59 19.81 15.48
N ASP A 41 -12.78 19.23 15.53
CA ASP A 41 -14.05 19.93 15.33
C ASP A 41 -15.15 19.34 16.24
N HIS A 42 -16.39 19.78 16.04
CA HIS A 42 -17.56 19.29 16.78
C HIS A 42 -17.93 17.82 16.53
N HIS A 43 -17.45 17.20 15.45
CA HIS A 43 -17.69 15.80 15.11
C HIS A 43 -16.59 14.88 15.64
N GLY A 44 -15.42 15.43 16.00
CA GLY A 44 -14.35 14.64 16.59
C GLY A 44 -12.95 15.23 16.40
N SER A 45 -11.96 14.34 16.45
CA SER A 45 -10.57 14.65 16.15
C SER A 45 -9.94 13.61 15.24
N HIS A 46 -9.04 14.03 14.36
CA HIS A 46 -8.26 13.15 13.48
C HIS A 46 -6.82 13.66 13.41
N HIS A 47 -5.85 12.76 13.36
CA HIS A 47 -4.45 13.14 13.23
C HIS A 47 -3.65 12.13 12.40
N ARG A 48 -2.54 12.59 11.84
CA ARG A 48 -1.52 11.77 11.19
C ARG A 48 -0.18 12.45 11.40
N HIS A 49 0.84 11.68 11.79
CA HIS A 49 2.23 12.13 11.81
C HIS A 49 3.10 11.02 11.24
N GLU A 50 3.96 11.32 10.29
CA GLU A 50 4.83 10.34 9.65
C GLU A 50 6.18 10.97 9.31
N HIS A 51 7.24 10.19 9.43
CA HIS A 51 8.55 10.55 8.92
C HIS A 51 9.24 9.33 8.32
N GLY A 52 10.03 9.58 7.28
CA GLY A 52 10.91 8.59 6.68
C GLY A 52 12.34 9.10 6.64
N ASP A 53 13.31 8.20 6.80
CA ASP A 53 14.74 8.53 6.83
C ASP A 53 15.41 8.53 5.45
N GLY A 54 14.65 8.29 4.38
CA GLY A 54 15.16 8.17 3.01
C GLY A 54 15.79 6.80 2.67
N HIS A 55 15.95 5.91 3.65
CA HIS A 55 16.62 4.62 3.52
C HIS A 55 15.65 3.42 3.61
N GLY A 56 14.36 3.69 3.40
CA GLY A 56 13.31 2.67 3.47
C GLY A 56 12.78 2.41 4.89
N HIS A 57 13.19 3.22 5.89
CA HIS A 57 12.59 3.22 7.21
C HIS A 57 11.57 4.36 7.32
N VAL A 58 10.32 4.00 7.62
CA VAL A 58 9.21 4.93 7.84
C VAL A 58 8.58 4.61 9.19
N GLN A 59 8.33 5.65 9.98
CA GLN A 59 7.57 5.54 11.23
C GLN A 59 6.47 6.59 11.26
N GLY A 60 5.36 6.22 11.86
CA GLY A 60 4.35 7.21 12.15
C GLY A 60 3.18 6.69 12.95
N SER A 61 2.22 7.59 13.11
CA SER A 61 0.97 7.30 13.79
C SER A 61 -0.19 7.98 13.09
N TYR A 62 -1.37 7.40 13.23
CA TYR A 62 -2.63 8.05 12.87
C TYR A 62 -3.72 7.64 13.83
N GLY A 63 -4.73 8.46 13.92
CA GLY A 63 -5.87 8.14 14.77
C GLY A 63 -7.03 9.08 14.57
N TYR A 64 -8.14 8.68 15.15
CA TYR A 64 -9.33 9.50 15.25
C TYR A 64 -10.10 9.18 16.52
N THR A 65 -10.95 10.13 16.92
CA THR A 65 -11.99 9.97 17.93
C THR A 65 -13.24 10.67 17.42
N ASP A 66 -14.37 9.97 17.33
CA ASP A 66 -15.64 10.56 16.93
C ASP A 66 -16.41 11.17 18.11
N HIS A 67 -17.53 11.82 17.83
CA HIS A 67 -18.40 12.44 18.83
C HIS A 67 -19.04 11.45 19.82
N LYS A 68 -19.01 10.14 19.54
CA LYS A 68 -19.49 9.07 20.44
C LYS A 68 -18.36 8.49 21.29
N GLY A 69 -17.14 9.00 21.16
CA GLY A 69 -15.96 8.49 21.84
C GLY A 69 -15.41 7.19 21.21
N ILE A 70 -15.89 6.80 20.03
CA ILE A 70 -15.27 5.72 19.26
C ILE A 70 -13.94 6.23 18.72
N HIS A 71 -12.87 5.47 18.95
CA HIS A 71 -11.52 5.88 18.59
C HIS A 71 -10.70 4.72 18.06
N ARG A 72 -9.72 5.09 17.24
CA ARG A 72 -8.62 4.24 16.79
C ARG A 72 -7.34 5.02 16.89
N GLU A 73 -6.31 4.40 17.43
CA GLU A 73 -4.94 4.90 17.42
C GLU A 73 -4.05 3.80 16.83
N VAL A 74 -3.25 4.15 15.83
CA VAL A 74 -2.32 3.23 15.17
C VAL A 74 -0.92 3.83 15.20
N HIS A 75 0.03 3.03 15.66
CA HIS A 75 1.47 3.29 15.56
C HIS A 75 2.08 2.26 14.64
N TYR A 76 2.88 2.67 13.67
CA TYR A 76 3.46 1.77 12.67
C TYR A 76 4.92 2.07 12.36
N VAL A 77 5.63 1.03 11.93
CA VAL A 77 6.98 1.08 11.38
C VAL A 77 6.99 0.24 10.10
N ALA A 78 7.60 0.77 9.05
CA ALA A 78 7.99 0.03 7.86
C ALA A 78 9.51 0.10 7.73
N ASP A 79 10.18 -1.05 7.63
CA ASP A 79 11.63 -1.16 7.45
C ASP A 79 11.97 -2.52 6.79
N HIS A 80 13.23 -2.94 6.85
CA HIS A 80 13.69 -4.23 6.33
C HIS A 80 13.00 -5.46 6.96
N GLN A 81 12.40 -5.34 8.13
CA GLN A 81 11.61 -6.39 8.80
C GLN A 81 10.15 -6.41 8.33
N GLY A 82 9.79 -5.64 7.29
CA GLY A 82 8.44 -5.52 6.74
C GLY A 82 7.64 -4.35 7.33
N PHE A 83 6.31 -4.47 7.33
CA PHE A 83 5.41 -3.53 8.00
C PHE A 83 4.93 -4.11 9.32
N ARG A 84 4.92 -3.30 10.38
CA ARG A 84 4.47 -3.66 11.72
C ARG A 84 3.63 -2.54 12.29
N ALA A 85 2.55 -2.88 12.99
CA ALA A 85 1.73 -1.87 13.66
C ALA A 85 1.21 -2.32 15.02
N THR A 86 0.89 -1.36 15.88
CA THR A 86 0.06 -1.56 17.07
C THR A 86 -1.18 -0.71 16.93
N VAL A 87 -2.35 -1.32 17.07
CA VAL A 87 -3.66 -0.68 16.98
C VAL A 87 -4.30 -0.72 18.37
N LYS A 88 -4.78 0.42 18.86
CA LYS A 88 -5.66 0.52 20.02
C LYS A 88 -7.01 1.05 19.56
N THR A 89 -8.09 0.38 19.92
CA THR A 89 -9.42 0.75 19.43
C THR A 89 -10.53 0.30 20.38
N ASN A 90 -11.67 1.01 20.36
CA ASN A 90 -12.93 0.58 20.96
C ASN A 90 -14.04 0.36 19.92
N GLU A 91 -13.69 0.26 18.64
CA GLU A 91 -14.64 0.14 17.54
C GLU A 91 -15.43 -1.18 17.60
N PRO A 92 -16.78 -1.14 17.51
CA PRO A 92 -17.60 -2.34 17.46
C PRO A 92 -17.17 -3.31 16.36
N GLY A 93 -17.14 -4.60 16.66
CA GLY A 93 -16.75 -5.65 15.71
C GLY A 93 -15.24 -5.86 15.59
N THR A 94 -14.41 -5.12 16.33
CA THR A 94 -12.98 -5.44 16.46
C THR A 94 -12.76 -6.50 17.53
N ALA A 95 -11.84 -7.43 17.27
CA ALA A 95 -11.42 -8.47 18.21
C ALA A 95 -9.90 -8.47 18.31
N ASN A 96 -9.36 -8.87 19.46
CA ASN A 96 -7.92 -9.02 19.68
C ASN A 96 -7.36 -10.17 18.85
N GLN A 97 -7.19 -9.92 17.56
CA GLN A 97 -6.57 -10.79 16.58
C GLN A 97 -5.35 -10.04 16.06
N ASP A 98 -4.23 -10.75 15.93
CA ASP A 98 -2.95 -10.15 15.51
C ASP A 98 -2.60 -10.56 14.07
N PRO A 99 -3.36 -10.12 13.04
CA PRO A 99 -3.07 -10.48 11.65
C PRO A 99 -1.84 -9.73 11.14
N ALA A 100 -1.12 -10.32 10.19
CA ALA A 100 -0.10 -9.63 9.38
C ALA A 100 0.89 -8.74 10.17
N HIS A 101 1.38 -9.20 11.32
CA HIS A 101 2.29 -8.46 12.21
C HIS A 101 1.72 -7.13 12.73
N VAL A 102 0.41 -7.08 12.91
CA VAL A 102 -0.30 -6.05 13.66
C VAL A 102 -0.64 -6.60 15.04
N LYS A 103 -0.38 -5.82 16.09
CA LYS A 103 -0.89 -6.09 17.44
C LYS A 103 -2.17 -5.30 17.64
N LEU A 104 -3.32 -5.96 17.79
CA LEU A 104 -4.60 -5.27 17.95
C LEU A 104 -5.11 -5.36 19.39
N HIS A 105 -5.21 -4.22 20.05
CA HIS A 105 -5.73 -4.05 21.39
C HIS A 105 -7.11 -3.37 21.32
N SER A 106 -8.15 -4.19 21.21
CA SER A 106 -9.54 -3.81 21.28
C SER A 106 -10.11 -3.91 22.69
N ASN A 107 -10.80 -2.87 23.13
CA ASN A 107 -11.71 -2.88 24.28
C ASN A 107 -13.17 -2.67 23.85
N ALA A 108 -13.49 -3.01 22.59
CA ALA A 108 -14.84 -2.87 22.06
C ALA A 108 -15.86 -3.66 22.90
N HIS A 109 -16.96 -3.01 23.26
CA HIS A 109 -18.08 -3.71 23.87
C HIS A 109 -18.71 -4.65 22.84
N HIS A 110 -18.60 -5.96 23.06
CA HIS A 110 -19.36 -6.94 22.29
C HIS A 110 -20.85 -6.71 22.56
N ALA A 111 -21.54 -5.99 21.68
CA ALA A 111 -22.97 -6.22 21.50
C ALA A 111 -23.08 -7.68 21.04
N ALA A 112 -23.58 -8.55 21.91
CA ALA A 112 -23.71 -9.98 21.63
C ALA A 112 -24.41 -10.16 20.28
N HIS A 113 -23.64 -10.52 19.25
CA HIS A 113 -24.20 -10.90 17.97
C HIS A 113 -24.93 -12.22 18.20
N HIS A 114 -26.26 -12.18 18.16
CA HIS A 114 -27.07 -13.36 17.90
C HIS A 114 -26.52 -14.03 16.64
N HIS A 115 -25.79 -15.12 16.82
CA HIS A 115 -25.35 -15.98 15.74
C HIS A 115 -26.59 -16.68 15.18
N VAL A 116 -27.10 -16.23 14.04
CA VAL A 116 -27.94 -17.08 13.18
C VAL A 116 -26.96 -17.90 12.33
N PRO A 117 -26.92 -19.24 12.45
CA PRO A 117 -26.10 -20.06 11.58
C PRO A 117 -26.59 -19.89 10.14
N GLN A 118 -25.74 -19.35 9.26
CA GLN A 118 -26.00 -19.40 7.82
C GLN A 118 -25.77 -20.84 7.36
N HIS A 119 -26.87 -21.59 7.17
CA HIS A 119 -26.84 -22.80 6.36
C HIS A 119 -26.54 -22.38 4.91
N HIS A 120 -25.38 -22.79 4.39
CA HIS A 120 -25.06 -22.66 2.98
C HIS A 120 -25.97 -23.59 2.16
N GLU A 121 -27.04 -23.05 1.59
CA GLU A 121 -27.83 -23.72 0.57
C GLU A 121 -27.10 -23.56 -0.77
N GLN A 122 -26.52 -24.67 -1.22
CA GLN A 122 -25.69 -24.77 -2.42
C GLN A 122 -26.60 -24.74 -3.67
N HIS A 123 -26.89 -23.54 -4.20
CA HIS A 123 -27.64 -23.40 -5.45
C HIS A 123 -26.79 -23.82 -6.66
N HIS A 124 -26.94 -25.08 -7.08
CA HIS A 124 -26.47 -25.55 -8.37
C HIS A 124 -27.37 -25.02 -9.49
N HIS A 125 -26.89 -24.05 -10.27
CA HIS A 125 -27.55 -23.63 -11.50
C HIS A 125 -27.39 -24.70 -12.60
N HIS A 126 -28.47 -25.41 -12.89
CA HIS A 126 -28.59 -26.32 -14.03
C HIS A 126 -28.73 -25.49 -15.31
N HIS A 127 -27.68 -25.44 -16.14
CA HIS A 127 -27.75 -24.87 -17.49
C HIS A 127 -28.43 -25.88 -18.42
N GLN A 128 -29.71 -25.63 -18.69
CA GLN A 128 -30.53 -26.39 -19.63
C GLN A 128 -30.28 -25.85 -21.04
N HIS A 129 -29.47 -26.55 -21.85
CA HIS A 129 -29.28 -26.23 -23.27
C HIS A 129 -30.36 -26.95 -24.09
N HIS A 130 -31.35 -26.20 -24.56
CA HIS A 130 -32.37 -26.68 -25.50
C HIS A 130 -32.31 -25.90 -26.82
N GLY A 131 -32.24 -26.65 -27.93
CA GLY A 131 -32.45 -26.21 -29.31
C GLY A 131 -31.46 -26.91 -30.25
N HIS A 132 -31.82 -27.53 -31.37
CA HIS A 132 -33.08 -27.59 -32.11
C HIS A 132 -33.02 -28.81 -33.07
N HIS A 133 -34.20 -29.38 -33.35
CA HIS A 133 -34.62 -30.16 -34.52
C HIS A 133 -33.87 -29.82 -35.84
N GLN A 134 -33.64 -30.73 -36.80
CA GLN A 134 -34.63 -31.48 -37.61
C GLN A 134 -33.90 -32.33 -38.67
N GLY A 135 -34.56 -33.39 -39.19
CA GLY A 135 -34.34 -33.92 -40.55
C GLY A 135 -33.55 -35.21 -40.67
#